data_AF-A0A396GUS6-F1
#
_entry.id   AF-A0A396GUS6-F1
#
_cell.length_a   1.000
_cell.length_b   1.000
_cell.length_c   1.000
_cell.angle_alpha   90.00
_cell.angle_beta   90.00
_cell.angle_gamma   90.00
#
_symmetry.space_group_name_H-M   'P 1'
#
loop_
_entity.id
_entity.type
_entity.pdbx_description
1 polymer ?
#
loop_
_entity_poly.entity_id
_entity_poly.type
_entity_poly.pdbx_seq_one_letter_code
_entity_poly.pdbx_strand_id
1 'polypeptide(L)'
;MGELVAEKHVRYILSIEKKKDSFESVVMEHLRMNGAYWGLTTLDLLGKLDTVDVDEVVSWIISCHHHDGGFAGNVGHDPHILYTLSAVQVLALFNKLHLIDADKVTNYIVSLQNEDGSFSGDIWGEVDTRFSYIAICCLSILRRLDRINVENAVKYIISCKNMDGGFGCTPGGESHAGQIFCCVGALAITGSLDLVDKDLLGWWLCERQVKSGGLNGRPEKLPDVCYSWWVLSSLIMIDRVHWISKEKLIKFILDCQDTENGGISDRPDDAVDVYHTYFGVAGLSLLEYPGVKPIDPAYALPVDVVNRIFFSK
;
A
#
# COMPACT_ATOMS: atom_id res chain seq x y z
N MET A 1 10.88 -26.32 2.74
CA MET A 1 10.27 -24.99 2.90
C MET A 1 8.77 -25.23 2.99
N GLY A 2 8.06 -24.57 3.90
CA GLY A 2 6.59 -24.66 3.91
C GLY A 2 6.02 -24.15 2.59
N GLU A 3 4.81 -24.54 2.25
CA GLU A 3 4.06 -23.97 1.12
C GLU A 3 3.10 -22.89 1.63
N LEU A 4 2.70 -21.96 0.76
CA LEU A 4 1.68 -20.98 1.09
C LEU A 4 0.32 -21.66 1.32
N VAL A 5 -0.29 -21.49 2.50
CA VAL A 5 -1.62 -22.04 2.79
C VAL A 5 -2.76 -21.14 2.27
N ALA A 6 -2.75 -20.84 0.97
CA ALA A 6 -3.62 -19.86 0.32
C ALA A 6 -5.12 -20.00 0.67
N GLU A 7 -5.68 -21.20 0.60
CA GLU A 7 -7.09 -21.45 0.94
C GLU A 7 -7.41 -21.15 2.42
N LYS A 8 -6.43 -21.25 3.33
CA LYS A 8 -6.61 -20.85 4.73
C LYS A 8 -6.63 -19.32 4.85
N HIS A 9 -5.75 -18.62 4.15
CA HIS A 9 -5.75 -17.16 4.11
C HIS A 9 -7.06 -16.57 3.56
N VAL A 10 -7.61 -17.19 2.51
CA VAL A 10 -8.93 -16.83 1.96
C VAL A 10 -10.02 -16.98 3.02
N ARG A 11 -10.07 -18.13 3.72
CA ARG A 11 -11.04 -18.35 4.80
C ARG A 11 -10.87 -17.38 5.96
N TYR A 12 -9.62 -17.05 6.32
CA TYR A 12 -9.31 -16.07 7.35
C TYR A 12 -9.88 -14.68 7.00
N ILE A 13 -9.62 -14.18 5.79
CA ILE A 13 -10.12 -12.88 5.32
C ILE A 13 -11.66 -12.85 5.34
N LEU A 14 -12.31 -13.86 4.77
CA LEU A 14 -13.78 -13.97 4.74
C LEU A 14 -14.39 -14.10 6.15
N SER A 15 -13.62 -14.60 7.12
CA SER A 15 -14.07 -14.69 8.52
C SER A 15 -14.06 -13.34 9.23
N ILE A 16 -13.12 -12.45 8.90
CA ILE A 16 -13.03 -11.11 9.48
C ILE A 16 -14.24 -10.27 9.04
N GLU A 17 -14.60 -10.35 7.76
CA GLU A 17 -15.76 -9.64 7.21
C GLU A 17 -17.08 -9.95 7.96
N LYS A 18 -17.22 -11.21 8.42
CA LYS A 18 -18.42 -11.69 9.12
C LYS A 18 -18.46 -11.28 10.59
N LYS A 19 -17.33 -10.95 11.22
CA LYS A 19 -17.25 -10.60 12.65
C LYS A 19 -17.46 -9.10 12.87
N LYS A 20 -18.62 -8.57 12.45
CA LYS A 20 -18.91 -7.12 12.51
C LYS A 20 -19.08 -6.60 13.95
N ASP A 21 -19.42 -7.46 14.92
CA ASP A 21 -19.80 -7.07 16.29
C ASP A 21 -18.76 -7.46 17.37
N SER A 22 -17.54 -7.84 17.00
CA SER A 22 -16.50 -8.14 18.01
C SER A 22 -15.89 -6.86 18.58
N PHE A 23 -15.26 -6.95 19.76
CA PHE A 23 -14.55 -5.82 20.35
C PHE A 23 -13.46 -5.28 19.39
N GLU A 24 -12.73 -6.19 18.75
CA GLU A 24 -11.69 -5.88 17.76
C GLU A 24 -12.28 -5.15 16.54
N SER A 25 -13.46 -5.57 16.07
CA SER A 25 -14.17 -4.91 14.97
C SER A 25 -14.53 -3.46 15.32
N VAL A 26 -15.01 -3.22 16.54
CA VAL A 26 -15.39 -1.87 16.99
C VAL A 26 -14.17 -0.97 17.16
N VAL A 27 -13.08 -1.44 17.77
CA VAL A 27 -11.88 -0.60 17.95
C VAL A 27 -11.14 -0.32 16.63
N MET A 28 -11.29 -1.19 15.63
CA MET A 28 -10.71 -1.03 14.29
C MET A 28 -11.66 -0.38 13.28
N GLU A 29 -12.82 0.10 13.71
CA GLU A 29 -13.84 0.66 12.82
C GLU A 29 -13.29 1.79 11.95
N HIS A 30 -12.47 2.67 12.53
CA HIS A 30 -11.82 3.77 11.83
C HIS A 30 -10.86 3.33 10.72
N LEU A 31 -10.39 2.08 10.67
CA LEU A 31 -9.47 1.56 9.65
C LEU A 31 -10.16 0.62 8.64
N ARG A 32 -11.48 0.48 8.71
CA ARG A 32 -12.22 -0.55 7.96
C ARG A 32 -12.03 -0.43 6.45
N MET A 33 -11.99 0.78 5.89
CA MET A 33 -11.68 1.02 4.47
C MET A 33 -10.32 0.45 4.04
N ASN A 34 -9.29 0.67 4.85
CA ASN A 34 -7.95 0.12 4.58
C ASN A 34 -7.94 -1.41 4.75
N GLY A 35 -8.61 -1.92 5.78
CA GLY A 35 -8.78 -3.36 5.99
C GLY A 35 -9.48 -4.06 4.82
N ALA A 36 -10.52 -3.43 4.26
CA ALA A 36 -11.21 -3.91 3.07
C ALA A 36 -10.26 -3.94 1.87
N TYR A 37 -9.51 -2.86 1.62
CA TYR A 37 -8.49 -2.84 0.57
C TYR A 37 -7.45 -3.96 0.71
N TRP A 38 -6.87 -4.15 1.91
CA TRP A 38 -5.89 -5.21 2.16
C TRP A 38 -6.48 -6.60 1.94
N GLY A 39 -7.65 -6.89 2.51
CA GLY A 39 -8.31 -8.19 2.37
C GLY A 39 -8.70 -8.49 0.93
N LEU A 40 -9.37 -7.56 0.25
CA LEU A 40 -9.86 -7.74 -1.12
C LEU A 40 -8.72 -7.85 -2.13
N THR A 41 -7.67 -7.03 -1.98
CA THR A 41 -6.48 -7.16 -2.85
C THR A 41 -5.81 -8.51 -2.63
N THR A 42 -5.73 -8.99 -1.39
CA THR A 42 -5.21 -10.34 -1.11
C THR A 42 -6.05 -11.43 -1.79
N LEU A 43 -7.38 -11.33 -1.71
CA LEU A 43 -8.27 -12.27 -2.41
C LEU A 43 -8.06 -12.23 -3.91
N ASP A 44 -7.89 -11.05 -4.51
CA ASP A 44 -7.56 -10.95 -5.93
C ASP A 44 -6.23 -11.62 -6.26
N LEU A 45 -5.17 -11.32 -5.51
CA LEU A 45 -3.83 -11.91 -5.72
C LEU A 45 -3.85 -13.44 -5.65
N LEU A 46 -4.74 -14.02 -4.84
CA LEU A 46 -4.93 -15.46 -4.71
C LEU A 46 -5.97 -16.04 -5.69
N GLY A 47 -6.55 -15.22 -6.58
CA GLY A 47 -7.54 -15.65 -7.58
C GLY A 47 -8.90 -16.01 -6.98
N LYS A 48 -9.31 -15.34 -5.89
CA LYS A 48 -10.52 -15.62 -5.10
C LYS A 48 -11.36 -14.36 -4.85
N LEU A 49 -11.17 -13.30 -5.63
CA LEU A 49 -11.96 -12.06 -5.49
C LEU A 49 -13.45 -12.30 -5.73
N ASP A 50 -13.81 -13.28 -6.54
CA ASP A 50 -15.21 -13.68 -6.84
C ASP A 50 -15.96 -14.31 -5.65
N THR A 51 -15.28 -14.54 -4.52
CA THR A 51 -15.90 -15.11 -3.31
C THR A 51 -16.64 -14.10 -2.44
N VAL A 52 -16.52 -12.80 -2.72
CA VAL A 52 -17.19 -11.73 -1.98
C VAL A 52 -18.40 -11.20 -2.74
N ASP A 53 -19.36 -10.64 -2.01
CA ASP A 53 -20.48 -9.90 -2.60
C ASP A 53 -20.00 -8.49 -3.01
N VAL A 54 -19.71 -8.34 -4.31
CA VAL A 54 -19.20 -7.08 -4.87
C VAL A 54 -20.20 -5.93 -4.66
N ASP A 55 -21.50 -6.19 -4.76
CA ASP A 55 -22.51 -5.14 -4.64
C ASP A 55 -22.67 -4.70 -3.18
N GLU A 56 -22.56 -5.60 -2.21
CA GLU A 56 -22.51 -5.26 -0.78
C GLU A 56 -21.30 -4.35 -0.48
N VAL A 57 -20.11 -4.78 -0.91
CA VAL A 57 -18.86 -4.04 -0.64
C VAL A 57 -18.88 -2.67 -1.30
N VAL A 58 -19.28 -2.58 -2.57
CA VAL A 58 -19.35 -1.31 -3.30
C VAL A 58 -20.38 -0.38 -2.66
N SER A 59 -21.55 -0.88 -2.28
CA SER A 59 -22.57 -0.07 -1.61
C SER A 59 -22.05 0.53 -0.29
N TRP A 60 -21.32 -0.26 0.50
CA TRP A 60 -20.69 0.21 1.71
C TRP A 60 -19.60 1.27 1.44
N ILE A 61 -18.74 1.07 0.44
CA ILE A 61 -17.72 2.07 0.07
C ILE A 61 -18.37 3.40 -0.29
N ILE A 62 -19.42 3.39 -1.11
CA ILE A 62 -20.14 4.60 -1.50
C ILE A 62 -20.78 5.29 -0.28
N SER A 63 -21.25 4.52 0.71
CA SER A 63 -21.79 5.09 1.96
C SER A 63 -20.75 5.81 2.82
N CYS A 64 -19.45 5.55 2.59
CA CYS A 64 -18.33 6.25 3.24
C CYS A 64 -17.86 7.49 2.47
N HIS A 65 -18.46 7.80 1.32
CA HIS A 65 -18.11 8.98 0.52
C HIS A 65 -18.68 10.25 1.15
N HIS A 66 -17.82 11.26 1.31
CA HIS A 66 -18.17 12.52 1.94
C HIS A 66 -18.52 13.60 0.90
N HIS A 67 -19.26 14.61 1.35
CA HIS A 67 -19.72 15.71 0.50
C HIS A 67 -18.58 16.58 -0.06
N ASP A 68 -17.45 16.66 0.65
CA ASP A 68 -16.22 17.33 0.25
C ASP A 68 -15.42 16.57 -0.82
N GLY A 69 -15.77 15.30 -1.09
CA GLY A 69 -15.16 14.44 -2.09
C GLY A 69 -14.24 13.36 -1.52
N GLY A 70 -13.82 13.44 -0.25
CA GLY A 70 -13.00 12.42 0.40
C GLY A 70 -13.81 11.20 0.84
N PHE A 71 -13.12 10.10 1.17
CA PHE A 71 -13.74 8.94 1.83
C PHE A 71 -13.28 8.85 3.28
N ALA A 72 -14.19 8.37 4.13
CA ALA A 72 -13.92 8.05 5.52
C ALA A 72 -13.50 6.59 5.72
N GLY A 73 -12.91 6.30 6.89
CA GLY A 73 -12.49 4.95 7.26
C GLY A 73 -13.64 3.98 7.50
N ASN A 74 -14.80 4.52 7.91
CA ASN A 74 -16.10 3.86 7.92
C ASN A 74 -17.22 4.93 7.94
N VAL A 75 -18.48 4.49 7.83
CA VAL A 75 -19.65 5.36 7.93
C VAL A 75 -19.65 6.13 9.25
N GLY A 76 -19.83 7.46 9.19
CA GLY A 76 -19.88 8.32 10.37
C GLY A 76 -18.51 8.79 10.88
N HIS A 77 -17.42 8.48 10.19
CA HIS A 77 -16.09 9.00 10.48
C HIS A 77 -15.71 10.15 9.54
N ASP A 78 -14.67 10.91 9.93
CA ASP A 78 -14.13 11.98 9.10
C ASP A 78 -13.39 11.44 7.86
N PRO A 79 -13.47 12.15 6.72
CA PRO A 79 -12.74 11.78 5.52
C PRO A 79 -11.25 12.04 5.67
N HIS A 80 -10.45 11.15 5.07
CA HIS A 80 -9.00 11.29 5.06
C HIS A 80 -8.43 10.73 3.75
N ILE A 81 -7.32 11.28 3.28
CA ILE A 81 -6.73 10.91 1.98
C ILE A 81 -6.33 9.41 1.94
N LEU A 82 -5.89 8.85 3.08
CA LEU A 82 -5.64 7.41 3.27
C LEU A 82 -6.81 6.54 2.82
N TYR A 83 -8.00 6.80 3.35
CA TYR A 83 -9.20 6.02 3.04
C TYR A 83 -9.72 6.32 1.63
N THR A 84 -9.50 7.55 1.16
CA THR A 84 -9.82 7.97 -0.21
C THR A 84 -9.08 7.12 -1.24
N LEU A 85 -7.77 6.91 -1.07
CA LEU A 85 -7.03 6.02 -1.97
C LEU A 85 -7.51 4.57 -1.85
N SER A 86 -7.67 4.02 -0.64
CA SER A 86 -8.14 2.65 -0.45
C SER A 86 -9.50 2.41 -1.13
N ALA A 87 -10.44 3.35 -1.00
CA ALA A 87 -11.73 3.31 -1.67
C ALA A 87 -11.58 3.29 -3.20
N VAL A 88 -10.76 4.19 -3.75
CA VAL A 88 -10.48 4.25 -5.20
C VAL A 88 -9.81 2.98 -5.70
N GLN A 89 -8.86 2.42 -4.94
CA GLN A 89 -8.19 1.17 -5.28
C GLN A 89 -9.17 -0.01 -5.28
N VAL A 90 -10.05 -0.14 -4.27
CA VAL A 90 -11.06 -1.22 -4.26
C VAL A 90 -12.06 -1.07 -5.40
N LEU A 91 -12.52 0.14 -5.69
CA LEU A 91 -13.38 0.39 -6.86
C LEU A 91 -12.64 0.06 -8.16
N ALA A 92 -11.33 0.31 -8.24
CA ALA A 92 -10.52 -0.08 -9.38
C ALA A 92 -10.41 -1.60 -9.52
N LEU A 93 -10.17 -2.34 -8.43
CA LEU A 93 -10.17 -3.82 -8.41
C LEU A 93 -11.44 -4.39 -9.05
N PHE A 94 -12.60 -3.89 -8.62
CA PHE A 94 -13.91 -4.33 -9.13
C PHE A 94 -14.33 -3.73 -10.47
N ASN A 95 -13.50 -2.87 -11.09
CA ASN A 95 -13.85 -2.14 -12.31
C ASN A 95 -15.11 -1.25 -12.16
N LYS A 96 -15.25 -0.59 -11.00
CA LYS A 96 -16.39 0.25 -10.59
C LYS A 96 -16.03 1.72 -10.36
N LEU A 97 -14.88 2.18 -10.84
CA LEU A 97 -14.47 3.61 -10.75
C LEU A 97 -15.51 4.59 -11.34
N HIS A 98 -16.34 4.14 -12.29
CA HIS A 98 -17.41 4.95 -12.88
C HIS A 98 -18.55 5.29 -11.91
N LEU A 99 -18.61 4.66 -10.72
CA LEU A 99 -19.64 4.92 -9.71
C LEU A 99 -19.33 6.15 -8.84
N ILE A 100 -18.11 6.68 -8.90
CA ILE A 100 -17.71 7.85 -8.12
C ILE A 100 -17.55 9.08 -9.03
N ASP A 101 -17.84 10.24 -8.47
CA ASP A 101 -17.54 11.52 -9.10
C ASP A 101 -16.03 11.80 -9.00
N ALA A 102 -15.30 11.45 -10.06
CA ALA A 102 -13.86 11.62 -10.11
C ALA A 102 -13.41 13.07 -9.92
N ASP A 103 -14.22 14.05 -10.35
CA ASP A 103 -13.87 15.47 -10.21
C ASP A 103 -14.01 15.91 -8.75
N LYS A 104 -15.02 15.41 -8.01
CA LYS A 104 -15.11 15.65 -6.56
C LYS A 104 -13.93 15.07 -5.79
N VAL A 105 -13.59 13.80 -6.03
CA VAL A 105 -12.43 13.15 -5.38
C VAL A 105 -11.14 13.90 -5.72
N THR A 106 -10.99 14.32 -6.97
CA THR A 106 -9.85 15.12 -7.42
C THR A 106 -9.80 16.47 -6.69
N ASN A 107 -10.91 17.20 -6.61
CA ASN A 107 -10.95 18.51 -5.95
C ASN A 107 -10.63 18.41 -4.45
N TYR A 108 -11.08 17.34 -3.77
CA TYR A 108 -10.68 17.05 -2.40
C TYR A 108 -9.15 16.92 -2.29
N ILE A 109 -8.52 16.06 -3.11
CA ILE A 109 -7.07 15.85 -3.08
C ILE A 109 -6.29 17.13 -3.44
N VAL A 110 -6.76 17.90 -4.43
CA VAL A 110 -6.14 19.18 -4.82
C VAL A 110 -6.17 20.17 -3.66
N SER A 111 -7.26 20.19 -2.87
CA SER A 111 -7.37 21.09 -1.71
C SER A 111 -6.38 20.77 -0.58
N LEU A 112 -5.79 19.57 -0.61
CA LEU A 112 -4.81 19.11 0.38
C LEU A 112 -3.36 19.40 -0.03
N GLN A 113 -3.10 19.92 -1.24
CA GLN A 113 -1.75 20.30 -1.64
C GLN A 113 -1.35 21.63 -0.99
N ASN A 114 -0.25 21.62 -0.25
CA ASN A 114 0.32 22.79 0.40
C ASN A 114 1.24 23.60 -0.54
N GLU A 115 1.52 24.85 -0.17
CA GLU A 115 2.35 25.77 -0.97
C GLU A 115 3.77 25.23 -1.21
N ASP A 116 4.35 24.51 -0.24
CA ASP A 116 5.68 23.91 -0.32
C ASP A 116 5.73 22.64 -1.20
N GLY A 117 4.57 22.19 -1.70
CA GLY A 117 4.42 20.99 -2.50
C GLY A 117 4.03 19.73 -1.71
N SER A 118 4.09 19.78 -0.38
CA SER A 118 3.61 18.68 0.46
C SER A 118 2.10 18.49 0.35
N PHE A 119 1.60 17.37 0.89
CA PHE A 119 0.18 17.12 1.01
C PHE A 119 -0.20 16.92 2.46
N SER A 120 -1.33 17.50 2.85
CA SER A 120 -1.95 17.21 4.13
C SER A 120 -2.83 15.96 4.07
N GLY A 121 -2.95 15.26 5.21
CA GLY A 121 -3.80 14.07 5.30
C GLY A 121 -5.29 14.37 5.23
N ASP A 122 -5.67 15.51 5.81
CA ASP A 122 -7.01 16.08 5.90
C ASP A 122 -6.93 17.59 6.17
N ILE A 123 -8.06 18.19 6.58
CA ILE A 123 -8.19 19.62 6.88
C ILE A 123 -7.39 20.10 8.10
N TRP A 124 -6.88 19.19 8.94
CA TRP A 124 -6.13 19.53 10.15
C TRP A 124 -4.63 19.71 9.92
N GLY A 125 -4.16 19.41 8.70
CA GLY A 125 -2.86 19.86 8.22
C GLY A 125 -1.66 19.00 8.63
N GLU A 126 -1.84 17.75 9.10
CA GLU A 126 -0.72 16.81 9.25
C GLU A 126 -0.02 16.64 7.90
N VAL A 127 1.31 16.75 7.88
CA VAL A 127 2.12 16.53 6.68
C VAL A 127 3.02 15.31 6.87
N ASP A 128 3.00 14.42 5.88
CA ASP A 128 3.82 13.22 5.81
C ASP A 128 4.03 12.82 4.35
N THR A 129 5.20 12.29 4.00
CA THR A 129 5.50 11.78 2.64
C THR A 129 4.54 10.68 2.19
N ARG A 130 3.90 9.95 3.11
CA ARG A 130 2.75 9.07 2.84
C ARG A 130 1.65 9.80 2.06
N PHE A 131 1.27 11.00 2.48
CA PHE A 131 0.16 11.74 1.85
C PHE A 131 0.52 12.21 0.44
N SER A 132 1.81 12.50 0.19
CA SER A 132 2.30 12.82 -1.16
C SER A 132 2.16 11.63 -2.11
N TYR A 133 2.57 10.43 -1.68
CA TYR A 133 2.35 9.20 -2.44
C TYR A 133 0.87 8.94 -2.69
N ILE A 134 0.05 9.05 -1.64
CA ILE A 134 -1.37 8.74 -1.71
C ILE A 134 -2.09 9.67 -2.69
N ALA A 135 -1.81 10.97 -2.63
CA ALA A 135 -2.36 11.97 -3.54
C ALA A 135 -2.00 11.66 -4.99
N ILE A 136 -0.71 11.45 -5.26
CA ILE A 136 -0.19 11.16 -6.60
C ILE A 136 -0.75 9.84 -7.14
N CYS A 137 -0.77 8.79 -6.33
CA CYS A 137 -1.30 7.48 -6.74
C CYS A 137 -2.79 7.55 -7.06
N CYS A 138 -3.58 8.19 -6.19
CA CYS A 138 -5.02 8.33 -6.38
C CYS A 138 -5.35 9.15 -7.64
N LEU A 139 -4.69 10.31 -7.81
CA LEU A 139 -4.89 11.15 -9.00
C LEU A 139 -4.40 10.47 -10.28
N SER A 140 -3.35 9.65 -10.22
CA SER A 140 -2.91 8.87 -11.38
C SER A 140 -3.93 7.81 -11.78
N ILE A 141 -4.47 7.05 -10.82
CA ILE A 141 -5.55 6.08 -11.07
C ILE A 141 -6.78 6.76 -11.70
N LEU A 142 -7.11 7.97 -11.25
CA LEU A 142 -8.22 8.77 -11.79
C LEU A 142 -7.86 9.51 -13.10
N ARG A 143 -6.62 9.42 -13.59
CA ARG A 143 -6.10 10.16 -14.75
C ARG A 143 -6.30 11.68 -14.62
N ARG A 144 -5.87 12.24 -13.49
CA ARG A 144 -6.03 13.65 -13.07
C ARG A 144 -4.77 14.25 -12.43
N LEU A 145 -3.59 13.70 -12.69
CA LEU A 145 -2.31 14.25 -12.18
C LEU A 145 -2.07 15.71 -12.60
N ASP A 146 -2.62 16.13 -13.74
CA ASP A 146 -2.56 17.50 -14.27
C ASP A 146 -3.25 18.54 -13.38
N ARG A 147 -4.01 18.10 -12.37
CA ARG A 147 -4.80 18.95 -11.47
C ARG A 147 -4.03 19.46 -10.25
N ILE A 148 -2.83 18.92 -10.01
CA ILE A 148 -1.92 19.37 -8.94
C ILE A 148 -0.63 19.95 -9.52
N ASN A 149 0.12 20.68 -8.70
CA ASN A 149 1.48 21.08 -9.04
C ASN A 149 2.44 19.90 -8.79
N VAL A 150 2.61 19.04 -9.81
CA VAL A 150 3.50 17.86 -9.73
C VAL A 150 4.95 18.26 -9.48
N GLU A 151 5.42 19.36 -10.08
CA GLU A 151 6.81 19.82 -9.91
C GLU A 151 7.12 20.18 -8.45
N ASN A 152 6.22 20.90 -7.77
CA ASN A 152 6.39 21.21 -6.36
C ASN A 152 6.27 19.96 -5.48
N ALA A 153 5.36 19.04 -5.80
CA ALA A 153 5.25 17.77 -5.07
C ALA A 153 6.55 16.96 -5.13
N VAL A 154 7.15 16.85 -6.33
CA VAL A 154 8.44 16.21 -6.53
C VAL A 154 9.55 16.94 -5.77
N LYS A 155 9.60 18.28 -5.81
CA LYS A 155 10.58 19.07 -5.03
C LYS A 155 10.47 18.80 -3.53
N TYR A 156 9.25 18.74 -2.98
CA TYR A 156 9.04 18.42 -1.58
C TYR A 156 9.54 17.01 -1.25
N ILE A 157 9.19 16.00 -2.04
CA ILE A 157 9.67 14.62 -1.86
C ILE A 157 11.20 14.56 -1.84
N ILE A 158 11.87 15.24 -2.77
CA ILE A 158 13.35 15.29 -2.83
C ILE A 158 13.94 15.99 -1.61
N SER A 159 13.26 16.99 -1.04
CA SER A 159 13.71 17.66 0.18
C SER A 159 13.68 16.74 1.42
N CYS A 160 12.93 15.63 1.37
CA CYS A 160 12.90 14.59 2.42
C CYS A 160 14.04 13.56 2.30
N LYS A 161 14.88 13.65 1.26
CA LYS A 161 16.02 12.75 1.05
C LYS A 161 17.14 13.04 2.05
N ASN A 162 17.68 11.99 2.66
CA ASN A 162 18.81 12.05 3.59
C ASN A 162 20.15 11.71 2.91
N MET A 163 21.25 11.97 3.62
CA MET A 163 22.61 11.70 3.15
C MET A 163 22.88 10.21 2.90
N ASP A 164 22.13 9.32 3.54
CA ASP A 164 22.22 7.87 3.37
C ASP A 164 21.44 7.35 2.15
N GLY A 165 20.86 8.26 1.35
CA GLY A 165 20.04 7.96 0.18
C GLY A 165 18.57 7.69 0.50
N GLY A 166 18.24 7.41 1.76
CA GLY A 166 16.87 7.16 2.21
C GLY A 166 16.01 8.42 2.32
N PHE A 167 14.77 8.24 2.76
CA PHE A 167 13.78 9.31 2.91
C PHE A 167 13.10 9.26 4.27
N GLY A 168 12.88 10.43 4.85
CA GLY A 168 12.11 10.63 6.08
C GLY A 168 10.63 10.91 5.85
N CYS A 169 9.85 11.00 6.93
CA CYS A 169 8.44 11.42 6.90
C CYS A 169 8.27 12.88 6.47
N THR A 170 9.24 13.72 6.81
CA THR A 170 9.35 15.15 6.47
C THR A 170 10.85 15.49 6.30
N PRO A 171 11.21 16.69 5.80
CA PRO A 171 12.61 17.10 5.67
C PRO A 171 13.36 17.01 7.01
N GLY A 172 14.48 16.27 6.99
CA GLY A 172 15.29 15.99 8.19
C GLY A 172 14.79 14.84 9.07
N GLY A 173 13.68 14.18 8.73
CA GLY A 173 13.22 12.97 9.41
C GLY A 173 14.12 11.76 9.15
N GLU A 174 14.20 10.83 10.11
CA GLU A 174 14.99 9.59 9.97
C GLU A 174 14.55 8.77 8.75
N SER A 175 15.52 8.25 7.98
CA SER A 175 15.26 7.34 6.87
C SER A 175 14.48 6.10 7.34
N HIS A 176 13.32 5.84 6.72
CA HIS A 176 12.45 4.72 7.07
C HIS A 176 11.94 4.03 5.81
N ALA A 177 11.99 2.69 5.75
CA ALA A 177 11.63 1.95 4.54
C ALA A 177 10.20 2.23 4.03
N GLY A 178 9.23 2.40 4.93
CA GLY A 178 7.86 2.79 4.56
C GLY A 178 7.78 4.19 3.93
N GLN A 179 8.61 5.13 4.38
CA GLN A 179 8.66 6.48 3.81
C GLN A 179 9.43 6.50 2.49
N ILE A 180 10.49 5.70 2.39
CA ILE A 180 11.20 5.44 1.14
C ILE A 180 10.23 4.89 0.09
N PHE A 181 9.40 3.90 0.43
CA PHE A 181 8.38 3.40 -0.50
C PHE A 181 7.47 4.53 -1.00
N CYS A 182 6.95 5.36 -0.09
CA CYS A 182 6.06 6.46 -0.47
C CYS A 182 6.77 7.43 -1.43
N CYS A 183 7.99 7.87 -1.10
CA CYS A 183 8.77 8.77 -1.94
C CYS A 183 9.12 8.15 -3.30
N VAL A 184 9.67 6.93 -3.32
CA VAL A 184 10.08 6.25 -4.56
C VAL A 184 8.87 5.90 -5.42
N GLY A 185 7.75 5.46 -4.82
CA GLY A 185 6.49 5.19 -5.51
C GLY A 185 5.91 6.43 -6.18
N ALA A 186 5.90 7.56 -5.46
CA ALA A 186 5.48 8.83 -6.02
C ALA A 186 6.38 9.29 -7.18
N LEU A 187 7.70 9.14 -7.03
CA LEU A 187 8.67 9.45 -8.10
C LEU A 187 8.53 8.50 -9.30
N ALA A 188 8.21 7.22 -9.08
CA ALA A 188 7.93 6.26 -10.15
C ALA A 188 6.68 6.67 -10.95
N ILE A 189 5.59 6.99 -10.27
CA ILE A 189 4.33 7.41 -10.91
C ILE A 189 4.49 8.71 -11.69
N THR A 190 5.27 9.66 -11.17
CA THR A 190 5.54 10.95 -11.81
C THR A 190 6.66 10.91 -12.85
N GLY A 191 7.30 9.75 -13.08
CA GLY A 191 8.40 9.60 -14.03
C GLY A 191 9.69 10.32 -13.63
N SER A 192 9.89 10.58 -12.34
CA SER A 192 11.00 11.36 -11.76
C SER A 192 12.02 10.51 -10.98
N LEU A 193 12.13 9.21 -11.30
CA LEU A 193 13.08 8.29 -10.65
C LEU A 193 14.56 8.60 -10.94
N ASP A 194 14.85 9.40 -11.95
CA ASP A 194 16.18 9.89 -12.29
C ASP A 194 16.77 10.80 -11.19
N LEU A 195 15.93 11.37 -10.32
CA LEU A 195 16.34 12.18 -9.16
C LEU A 195 16.84 11.34 -7.98
N VAL A 196 16.68 10.01 -8.04
CA VAL A 196 17.13 9.09 -6.98
C VAL A 196 18.51 8.54 -7.33
N ASP A 197 19.42 8.59 -6.37
CA ASP A 197 20.66 7.81 -6.46
C ASP A 197 20.32 6.36 -6.15
N LYS A 198 20.13 5.57 -7.22
CA LYS A 198 19.64 4.20 -7.14
C LYS A 198 20.60 3.26 -6.43
N ASP A 199 21.91 3.49 -6.53
CA ASP A 199 22.91 2.62 -5.90
C ASP A 199 23.06 2.94 -4.42
N LEU A 200 23.10 4.22 -4.05
CA LEU A 200 23.15 4.62 -2.65
C LEU A 200 21.89 4.17 -1.89
N LEU A 201 20.70 4.41 -2.48
CA LEU A 201 19.45 3.95 -1.89
C LEU A 201 19.35 2.41 -1.89
N GLY A 202 19.78 1.76 -2.98
CA GLY A 202 19.82 0.30 -3.07
C GLY A 202 20.66 -0.33 -1.97
N TRP A 203 21.81 0.28 -1.64
CA TRP A 203 22.68 -0.16 -0.55
C TRP A 203 21.97 -0.03 0.79
N TRP A 204 21.33 1.11 1.05
CA TRP A 204 20.58 1.31 2.30
C TRP A 204 19.46 0.29 2.48
N LEU A 205 18.73 -0.02 1.40
CA LEU A 205 17.61 -0.96 1.40
C LEU A 205 18.05 -2.42 1.50
N CYS A 206 19.13 -2.84 0.83
CA CYS A 206 19.58 -4.24 0.90
C CYS A 206 20.13 -4.59 2.28
N GLU A 207 20.76 -3.62 2.98
CA GLU A 207 21.18 -3.73 4.38
C GLU A 207 20.01 -3.80 5.39
N ARG A 208 18.75 -3.83 4.92
CA ARG A 208 17.59 -4.17 5.74
C ARG A 208 17.36 -5.66 5.87
N GLN A 209 17.93 -6.49 4.98
CA GLN A 209 17.75 -7.95 5.07
C GLN A 209 18.62 -8.52 6.18
N VAL A 210 17.98 -8.94 7.27
CA VAL A 210 18.70 -9.49 8.44
C VAL A 210 18.98 -10.99 8.28
N LYS A 211 19.74 -11.57 9.20
CA LYS A 211 20.16 -12.98 9.15
C LYS A 211 18.99 -13.98 9.05
N SER A 212 17.83 -13.67 9.64
CA SER A 212 16.63 -14.52 9.55
C SER A 212 15.97 -14.52 8.17
N GLY A 213 16.37 -13.61 7.27
CA GLY A 213 15.83 -13.49 5.91
C GLY A 213 14.78 -12.40 5.73
N GLY A 214 14.13 -11.99 6.82
CA GLY A 214 13.19 -10.87 6.84
C GLY A 214 13.88 -9.51 6.67
N LEU A 215 13.07 -8.50 6.41
CA LEU A 215 13.49 -7.11 6.19
C LEU A 215 13.04 -6.25 7.37
N ASN A 216 13.83 -5.24 7.75
CA ASN A 216 13.45 -4.27 8.78
C ASN A 216 13.22 -2.86 8.17
N GLY A 217 12.53 -2.01 8.92
CA GLY A 217 12.23 -0.64 8.47
C GLY A 217 13.36 0.37 8.67
N ARG A 218 14.27 0.07 9.59
CA ARG A 218 15.36 0.94 10.04
C ARG A 218 16.55 0.11 10.49
N PRO A 219 17.77 0.66 10.41
CA PRO A 219 18.96 0.04 11.00
C PRO A 219 18.72 -0.39 12.46
N GLU A 220 19.32 -1.51 12.86
CA GLU A 220 19.26 -2.04 14.23
C GLU A 220 17.84 -2.36 14.76
N LYS A 221 16.84 -2.51 13.88
CA LYS A 221 15.49 -2.97 14.23
C LYS A 221 15.26 -4.44 13.86
N LEU A 222 14.24 -5.03 14.48
CA LEU A 222 13.78 -6.38 14.17
C LEU A 222 13.14 -6.42 12.77
N PRO A 223 13.18 -7.59 12.09
CA PRO A 223 12.44 -7.78 10.86
C PRO A 223 10.93 -7.83 11.11
N ASP A 224 10.19 -7.48 10.07
CA ASP A 224 8.73 -7.46 10.04
C ASP A 224 8.26 -7.73 8.61
N VAL A 225 7.26 -8.61 8.46
CA VAL A 225 6.70 -9.05 7.17
C VAL A 225 6.27 -7.88 6.30
N CYS A 226 5.77 -6.77 6.85
CA CYS A 226 5.30 -5.66 6.03
C CYS A 226 6.44 -5.01 5.20
N TYR A 227 7.69 -5.09 5.66
CA TYR A 227 8.84 -4.63 4.88
C TYR A 227 9.18 -5.53 3.69
N SER A 228 8.61 -6.74 3.62
CA SER A 228 8.60 -7.56 2.39
C SER A 228 7.85 -6.88 1.26
N TRP A 229 7.00 -5.89 1.57
CA TRP A 229 6.48 -4.96 0.58
C TRP A 229 7.33 -3.69 0.53
N TRP A 230 7.41 -2.93 1.63
CA TRP A 230 7.99 -1.56 1.61
C TRP A 230 9.42 -1.50 1.07
N VAL A 231 10.29 -2.43 1.47
CA VAL A 231 11.67 -2.48 0.97
C VAL A 231 11.73 -3.10 -0.42
N LEU A 232 11.01 -4.20 -0.64
CA LEU A 232 11.07 -4.96 -1.88
C LEU A 232 10.54 -4.17 -3.07
N SER A 233 9.38 -3.51 -2.94
CA SER A 233 8.81 -2.68 -4.00
C SER A 233 9.73 -1.50 -4.35
N SER A 234 10.34 -0.88 -3.33
CA SER A 234 11.35 0.16 -3.51
C SER A 234 12.56 -0.34 -4.31
N LEU A 235 13.10 -1.51 -3.94
CA LEU A 235 14.21 -2.16 -4.66
C LEU A 235 13.82 -2.51 -6.10
N ILE A 236 12.59 -2.95 -6.35
CA ILE A 236 12.11 -3.25 -7.71
C ILE A 236 12.01 -1.97 -8.55
N MET A 237 11.43 -0.89 -8.02
CA MET A 237 11.29 0.39 -8.73
C MET A 237 12.64 1.01 -9.12
N ILE A 238 13.70 0.77 -8.34
CA ILE A 238 15.06 1.24 -8.64
C ILE A 238 15.95 0.18 -9.30
N ASP A 239 15.41 -0.98 -9.68
CA ASP A 239 16.11 -2.10 -10.33
C ASP A 239 17.30 -2.66 -9.52
N ARG A 240 17.09 -2.87 -8.22
CA ARG A 240 18.09 -3.38 -7.25
C ARG A 240 17.61 -4.58 -6.43
N VAL A 241 16.49 -5.20 -6.82
CA VAL A 241 15.93 -6.38 -6.14
C VAL A 241 16.91 -7.57 -6.05
N HIS A 242 17.85 -7.67 -7.00
CA HIS A 242 18.86 -8.73 -7.02
C HIS A 242 19.94 -8.60 -5.92
N TRP A 243 19.91 -7.53 -5.10
CA TRP A 243 20.87 -7.30 -4.01
C TRP A 243 20.48 -8.01 -2.70
N ILE A 244 19.27 -8.57 -2.63
CA ILE A 244 18.80 -9.35 -1.49
C ILE A 244 18.55 -10.81 -1.89
N SER A 245 18.54 -11.72 -0.93
CA SER A 245 18.17 -13.12 -1.17
C SER A 245 16.64 -13.27 -1.20
N LYS A 246 16.11 -13.57 -2.39
CA LYS A 246 14.69 -13.88 -2.59
C LYS A 246 14.27 -15.11 -1.77
N GLU A 247 15.10 -16.16 -1.77
CA GLU A 247 14.80 -17.43 -1.12
C GLU A 247 14.65 -17.28 0.39
N LYS A 248 15.53 -16.50 1.02
CA LYS A 248 15.45 -16.21 2.45
C LYS A 248 14.21 -15.39 2.81
N LEU A 249 13.84 -14.42 1.96
CA LEU A 249 12.66 -13.60 2.19
C LEU A 249 11.37 -14.41 2.03
N ILE A 250 11.27 -15.24 0.98
CA ILE A 250 10.15 -16.19 0.80
C ILE A 250 10.03 -17.07 2.05
N LYS A 251 11.14 -17.65 2.52
CA LYS A 251 11.14 -18.47 3.72
C LYS A 251 10.63 -17.70 4.94
N PHE A 252 11.10 -16.47 5.15
CA PHE A 252 10.67 -15.64 6.28
C PHE A 252 9.16 -15.38 6.25
N ILE A 253 8.60 -14.97 5.11
CA ILE A 253 7.15 -14.73 4.97
C ILE A 253 6.36 -16.01 5.28
N LEU A 254 6.79 -17.15 4.73
CA LEU A 254 6.11 -18.44 4.93
C LEU A 254 6.25 -18.97 6.36
N ASP A 255 7.29 -18.60 7.09
CA ASP A 255 7.43 -18.94 8.51
C ASP A 255 6.52 -18.07 9.41
N CYS A 256 5.97 -16.95 8.91
CA CYS A 256 5.05 -16.05 9.65
C CYS A 256 3.56 -16.36 9.39
N GLN A 257 3.24 -17.39 8.63
CA GLN A 257 1.86 -17.72 8.29
C GLN A 257 1.23 -18.63 9.37
N ASP A 258 -0.03 -18.37 9.75
CA ASP A 258 -0.78 -19.33 10.56
C ASP A 258 -1.21 -20.50 9.65
N THR A 259 -0.47 -21.60 9.77
CA THR A 259 -0.71 -22.80 8.97
C THR A 259 -1.94 -23.58 9.40
N GLU A 260 -2.60 -23.24 10.51
CA GLU A 260 -3.82 -23.88 11.01
C GLU A 260 -5.07 -23.13 10.55
N ASN A 261 -5.13 -21.82 10.82
CA ASN A 261 -6.32 -20.98 10.63
C ASN A 261 -6.19 -19.98 9.45
N GLY A 262 -4.98 -19.73 8.96
CA GLY A 262 -4.71 -18.71 7.95
C GLY A 262 -4.48 -17.32 8.53
N GLY A 263 -4.04 -16.38 7.68
CA GLY A 263 -3.44 -15.12 8.09
C GLY A 263 -1.90 -15.20 8.12
N ILE A 264 -1.25 -14.05 8.05
CA ILE A 264 0.20 -13.87 8.23
C ILE A 264 0.39 -12.76 9.28
N SER A 265 1.37 -12.94 10.15
CA SER A 265 1.75 -12.00 11.22
C SER A 265 3.00 -11.20 10.88
N ASP A 266 3.35 -10.22 11.73
CA ASP A 266 4.60 -9.43 11.67
C ASP A 266 5.84 -10.34 11.67
N ARG A 267 5.89 -11.31 12.60
CA ARG A 267 6.99 -12.27 12.80
C ARG A 267 6.45 -13.66 13.10
N PRO A 268 7.29 -14.72 13.03
CA PRO A 268 6.89 -16.05 13.45
C PRO A 268 6.34 -16.03 14.88
N ASP A 269 5.27 -16.80 15.11
CA ASP A 269 4.56 -16.94 16.39
C ASP A 269 3.78 -15.71 16.90
N ASP A 270 3.82 -14.57 16.18
CA ASP A 270 2.98 -13.39 16.49
C ASP A 270 1.52 -13.62 16.03
N ALA A 271 0.59 -12.78 16.52
CA ALA A 271 -0.81 -12.81 16.10
C ALA A 271 -0.97 -12.34 14.64
N VAL A 272 -1.82 -13.03 13.87
CA VAL A 272 -2.09 -12.67 12.47
C VAL A 272 -3.06 -11.50 12.36
N ASP A 273 -2.85 -10.66 11.35
CA ASP A 273 -3.77 -9.59 10.99
C ASP A 273 -3.88 -9.45 9.45
N VAL A 274 -4.92 -8.75 9.00
CA VAL A 274 -5.17 -8.58 7.56
C VAL A 274 -4.12 -7.69 6.87
N TYR A 275 -3.44 -6.81 7.62
CA TYR A 275 -2.40 -5.93 7.11
C TYR A 275 -1.15 -6.73 6.71
N HIS A 276 -0.60 -7.52 7.63
CA HIS A 276 0.54 -8.40 7.38
C HIS A 276 0.17 -9.55 6.44
N THR A 277 -1.07 -10.03 6.45
CA THR A 277 -1.57 -10.97 5.43
C THR A 277 -1.45 -10.39 4.03
N TYR A 278 -1.90 -9.15 3.83
CA TYR A 278 -1.77 -8.48 2.55
C TYR A 278 -0.32 -8.25 2.15
N PHE A 279 0.50 -7.65 3.01
CA PHE A 279 1.88 -7.34 2.65
C PHE A 279 2.76 -8.59 2.52
N GLY A 280 2.44 -9.68 3.21
CA GLY A 280 3.07 -10.98 3.01
C GLY A 280 2.74 -11.57 1.64
N VAL A 281 1.46 -11.63 1.26
CA VAL A 281 1.03 -12.14 -0.05
C VAL A 281 1.52 -11.24 -1.19
N ALA A 282 1.45 -9.92 -1.03
CA ALA A 282 1.98 -8.96 -2.00
C ALA A 282 3.51 -9.05 -2.12
N GLY A 283 4.23 -9.26 -1.01
CA GLY A 283 5.67 -9.56 -1.03
C GLY A 283 5.98 -10.84 -1.80
N LEU A 284 5.21 -11.92 -1.60
CA LEU A 284 5.34 -13.16 -2.38
C LEU A 284 5.03 -12.95 -3.87
N SER A 285 4.06 -12.10 -4.20
CA SER A 285 3.76 -11.68 -5.57
C SER A 285 4.97 -11.02 -6.25
N LEU A 286 5.60 -10.04 -5.57
CA LEU A 286 6.81 -9.36 -6.05
C LEU A 286 8.03 -10.29 -6.17
N LEU A 287 8.03 -11.42 -5.46
CA LEU A 287 9.04 -12.47 -5.55
C LEU A 287 8.69 -13.56 -6.58
N GLU A 288 7.63 -13.37 -7.36
CA GLU A 288 7.14 -14.30 -8.40
C GLU A 288 6.79 -15.69 -7.83
N TYR A 289 6.27 -15.74 -6.59
CA TYR A 289 5.90 -16.99 -5.95
C TYR A 289 4.75 -17.68 -6.73
N PRO A 290 4.87 -18.99 -7.03
CA PRO A 290 3.85 -19.70 -7.80
C PRO A 290 2.45 -19.62 -7.21
N GLY A 291 1.45 -19.38 -8.05
CA GLY A 291 0.04 -19.32 -7.64
C GLY A 291 -0.43 -17.98 -7.07
N VAL A 292 0.44 -16.95 -7.04
CA VAL A 292 0.07 -15.58 -6.68
C VAL A 292 0.12 -14.70 -7.93
N LYS A 293 -0.94 -13.93 -8.21
CA LYS A 293 -0.96 -12.99 -9.35
C LYS A 293 0.10 -11.90 -9.18
N PRO A 294 0.66 -11.34 -10.26
CA PRO A 294 1.59 -10.23 -10.18
C PRO A 294 0.91 -8.93 -9.72
N ILE A 295 1.60 -8.16 -8.89
CA ILE A 295 1.20 -6.85 -8.39
C ILE A 295 2.18 -5.77 -8.85
N ASP A 296 1.66 -4.58 -9.18
CA ASP A 296 2.48 -3.44 -9.54
C ASP A 296 3.13 -2.82 -8.29
N PRO A 297 4.47 -2.65 -8.27
CA PRO A 297 5.21 -2.19 -7.10
C PRO A 297 4.98 -0.70 -6.78
N ALA A 298 4.49 0.12 -7.71
CA ALA A 298 4.23 1.54 -7.50
C ALA A 298 2.76 1.82 -7.15
N TYR A 299 1.82 1.10 -7.76
CA TYR A 299 0.38 1.31 -7.55
C TYR A 299 -0.23 0.46 -6.44
N ALA A 300 0.49 -0.57 -5.97
CA ALA A 300 -0.03 -1.54 -5.01
C ALA A 300 -1.34 -2.19 -5.48
N LEU A 301 -1.49 -2.37 -6.80
CA LEU A 301 -2.64 -2.99 -7.43
C LEU A 301 -2.19 -4.14 -8.34
N PRO A 302 -3.01 -5.19 -8.53
CA PRO A 302 -2.72 -6.25 -9.48
C PRO A 302 -2.39 -5.70 -10.87
N VAL A 303 -1.40 -6.27 -11.55
CA VAL A 303 -0.91 -5.75 -12.83
C VAL A 303 -2.01 -5.70 -13.89
N ASP A 304 -2.94 -6.66 -13.90
CA ASP A 304 -4.09 -6.66 -14.80
C ASP A 304 -5.08 -5.51 -14.54
N VAL A 305 -5.20 -5.07 -13.28
CA VAL A 305 -6.02 -3.92 -12.89
C VAL A 305 -5.35 -2.61 -13.35
N VAL A 306 -4.05 -2.45 -13.11
CA VAL A 306 -3.27 -1.30 -13.60
C VAL A 306 -3.32 -1.22 -15.12
N ASN A 307 -3.13 -2.35 -15.82
CA ASN A 307 -3.22 -2.41 -17.27
C ASN A 307 -4.61 -2.02 -17.78
N ARG A 308 -5.67 -2.42 -17.07
CA ARG A 308 -7.04 -2.01 -17.41
C ARG A 308 -7.24 -0.50 -17.23
N ILE A 309 -6.64 0.11 -16.21
CA ILE A 309 -6.74 1.56 -15.96
C ILE A 309 -6.01 2.36 -17.03
N PHE A 310 -4.87 1.92 -17.55
CA PHE A 310 -4.02 2.74 -18.43
C PHE A 310 -3.99 2.33 -19.91
N PHE A 311 -4.25 1.05 -20.22
CA PHE A 311 -4.10 0.51 -21.58
C PHE A 311 -5.38 -0.05 -22.19
N SER A 312 -6.45 -0.23 -21.42
CA SER A 312 -7.77 -0.50 -22.03
C SER A 312 -8.27 0.74 -22.74
N LYS A 313 -8.64 0.56 -24.01
CA LYS A 313 -9.27 1.58 -24.86
C LYS A 313 -10.69 1.88 -24.44
#